data_AF-A0A6A2FQ84-F1
#
_entry.id   AF-A0A6A2FQ84-F1
#
_cell.length_a   1.000
_cell.length_b   1.000
_cell.length_c   1.000
_cell.angle_alpha   90.00
_cell.angle_beta   90.00
_cell.angle_gamma   90.00
#
_symmetry.space_group_name_H-M   'P 1'
#
loop_
_entity.id
_entity.type
_entity.pdbx_description
1 polymer ?
#
loop_
_entity_poly.entity_id
_entity_poly.type
_entity_poly.pdbx_seq_one_letter_code
_entity_poly.pdbx_strand_id
1 'polypeptide(L)'
;MRIINFLKNDNAQVNIDYIAGIGIFLLSVFFVFQFINSIFTPFQSSSDQVTLAADRAGTVLVERMLHADKSSELNVIDQGKLYYLNDTRLNYSNMANYNAALLEIGLSSSESAFNMNMTVANLTDPNRPMNQSGPALPKATDIGQIKRIVLIINSSTGYNEAAILSVRVW
;
A
#
# COMPACT_ATOMS: atom_id res chain seq x y z
N MET A 1 -57.16 57.07 -4.52
CA MET A 1 -56.98 55.61 -4.76
C MET A 1 -55.51 55.30 -5.01
N ARG A 2 -54.65 55.38 -3.97
CA ARG A 2 -53.18 55.23 -4.13
C ARG A 2 -52.49 54.57 -2.94
N ILE A 3 -53.25 53.92 -2.06
CA ILE A 3 -52.76 53.25 -0.85
C ILE A 3 -52.94 51.71 -0.96
N ILE A 4 -53.92 51.25 -1.75
CA ILE A 4 -54.27 49.82 -1.88
C ILE A 4 -53.27 49.06 -2.79
N ASN A 5 -52.56 49.75 -3.69
CA ASN A 5 -51.57 49.11 -4.59
C ASN A 5 -50.20 48.89 -3.95
N PHE A 6 -49.88 49.56 -2.83
CA PHE A 6 -48.60 49.38 -2.14
C PHE A 6 -48.63 48.09 -1.28
N LEU A 7 -49.71 47.89 -0.52
CA LEU A 7 -49.92 46.71 0.33
C LEU A 7 -50.06 45.39 -0.46
N LYS A 8 -50.55 45.43 -1.70
CA LYS A 8 -50.62 44.25 -2.59
C LYS A 8 -49.23 43.82 -3.09
N ASN A 9 -48.29 44.76 -3.19
CA ASN A 9 -46.95 44.52 -3.70
C ASN A 9 -46.03 43.97 -2.60
N ASP A 10 -46.14 44.51 -1.39
CA ASP A 10 -45.29 44.10 -0.26
C ASP A 10 -45.53 42.63 0.13
N ASN A 11 -46.78 42.18 0.21
CA ASN A 11 -47.08 40.78 0.54
C ASN A 11 -46.64 39.80 -0.55
N ALA A 12 -46.69 40.21 -1.83
CA ALA A 12 -46.23 39.41 -2.95
C ALA A 12 -44.69 39.31 -2.96
N GLN A 13 -44.01 40.41 -2.66
CA GLN A 13 -42.56 40.47 -2.53
C GLN A 13 -42.05 39.64 -1.34
N VAL A 14 -42.68 39.74 -0.18
CA VAL A 14 -42.35 38.92 1.01
C VAL A 14 -42.49 37.42 0.71
N ASN A 15 -43.51 37.00 -0.03
CA ASN A 15 -43.67 35.60 -0.42
C ASN A 15 -42.59 35.13 -1.39
N ILE A 16 -42.20 35.96 -2.36
CA ILE A 16 -41.13 35.63 -3.32
C ILE A 16 -39.78 35.53 -2.59
N ASP A 17 -39.48 36.48 -1.70
CA ASP A 17 -38.24 36.49 -0.92
C ASP A 17 -38.17 35.28 0.03
N TYR A 18 -39.30 34.87 0.62
CA TYR A 18 -39.38 33.65 1.43
C TYR A 18 -39.14 32.39 0.60
N ILE A 19 -39.78 32.26 -0.58
CA ILE A 19 -39.59 31.10 -1.48
C ILE A 19 -38.15 31.03 -1.99
N ALA A 20 -37.57 32.16 -2.36
CA ALA A 20 -36.18 32.23 -2.79
C ALA A 20 -35.22 31.87 -1.64
N GLY A 21 -35.48 32.40 -0.44
CA GLY A 21 -34.69 32.12 0.76
C GLY A 21 -34.73 30.64 1.17
N ILE A 22 -35.93 30.04 1.24
CA ILE A 22 -36.06 28.62 1.58
C ILE A 22 -35.51 27.72 0.47
N GLY A 23 -35.65 28.13 -0.80
CA GLY A 23 -35.07 27.42 -1.95
C GLY A 23 -33.55 27.37 -1.90
N ILE A 24 -32.90 28.52 -1.68
CA ILE A 24 -31.44 28.61 -1.55
C ILE A 24 -30.97 27.84 -0.30
N PHE A 25 -31.70 27.95 0.82
CA PHE A 25 -31.39 27.23 2.04
C PHE A 25 -31.41 25.71 1.83
N LEU A 26 -32.50 25.18 1.27
CA LEU A 26 -32.64 23.74 1.03
C LEU A 26 -31.62 23.22 0.02
N LEU A 27 -31.33 23.98 -1.04
CA LEU A 27 -30.29 23.64 -2.01
C LEU A 27 -28.91 23.56 -1.33
N SER A 28 -28.60 24.53 -0.46
CA SER A 28 -27.33 24.56 0.28
C SER A 28 -27.21 23.38 1.22
N VAL A 29 -28.27 23.05 1.97
CA VAL A 29 -28.32 21.89 2.86
C VAL A 29 -28.12 20.59 2.09
N PHE A 30 -28.74 20.45 0.92
CA PHE A 30 -28.55 19.30 0.04
C PHE A 30 -27.08 19.12 -0.38
N PHE A 31 -26.43 20.21 -0.82
CA PHE A 31 -25.00 20.17 -1.15
C PHE A 31 -24.13 19.82 0.06
N VAL A 32 -24.42 20.38 1.24
CA VAL A 32 -23.68 20.04 2.48
C VAL A 32 -23.75 18.54 2.77
N PHE A 33 -24.93 17.92 2.70
CA PHE A 33 -25.08 16.48 2.91
C PHE A 33 -24.35 15.66 1.84
N GLN A 34 -24.33 16.11 0.59
CA GLN A 34 -23.58 15.45 -0.48
C GLN A 34 -22.06 15.53 -0.25
N PHE A 35 -21.55 16.67 0.23
CA PHE A 35 -20.13 16.85 0.55
C PHE A 35 -19.69 16.13 1.82
N ILE A 36 -20.56 15.98 2.83
CA ILE A 36 -20.24 15.26 4.07
C ILE A 36 -19.81 13.81 3.77
N ASN A 37 -20.49 13.12 2.87
CA ASN A 37 -20.11 11.75 2.49
C ASN A 37 -18.70 11.67 1.87
N SER A 38 -18.30 12.70 1.10
CA SER A 38 -16.97 12.77 0.49
C SER A 38 -15.85 13.01 1.50
N ILE A 39 -16.15 13.66 2.64
CA ILE A 39 -15.16 13.87 3.71
C ILE A 39 -14.88 12.56 4.45
N PHE A 40 -15.85 11.64 4.48
CA PHE A 40 -15.72 10.35 5.15
C PHE A 40 -15.28 9.20 4.25
N THR A 41 -15.14 9.40 2.93
CA THR A 41 -14.39 8.45 2.09
C THR A 41 -12.95 8.40 2.58
N PRO A 42 -12.50 7.30 3.19
CA PRO A 42 -11.17 7.27 3.78
C PRO A 42 -10.11 7.27 2.68
N PHE A 43 -9.01 7.99 2.91
CA PHE A 43 -7.79 7.95 2.09
C PHE A 43 -7.07 6.58 2.14
N GLN A 44 -7.71 5.52 2.66
CA GLN A 44 -7.11 4.22 2.93
C GLN A 44 -6.83 3.37 1.69
N SER A 45 -7.37 3.71 0.51
CA SER A 45 -7.22 2.81 -0.66
C SER A 45 -5.76 2.61 -1.08
N SER A 46 -4.91 3.63 -0.93
CA SER A 46 -3.49 3.53 -1.30
C SER A 46 -2.72 2.66 -0.30
N SER A 47 -2.89 2.92 1.01
CA SER A 47 -2.29 2.12 2.10
C SER A 47 -2.72 0.65 2.06
N ASP A 48 -3.99 0.36 1.77
CA ASP A 48 -4.50 -1.00 1.68
C ASP A 48 -3.92 -1.74 0.46
N GLN A 49 -3.78 -1.03 -0.67
CA GLN A 49 -3.19 -1.59 -1.88
C GLN A 49 -1.71 -1.95 -1.69
N VAL A 50 -0.91 -1.06 -1.10
CA VAL A 50 0.52 -1.34 -0.85
C VAL A 50 0.71 -2.44 0.19
N THR A 51 -0.17 -2.53 1.20
CA THR A 51 -0.13 -3.61 2.21
C THR A 51 -0.45 -4.96 1.59
N LEU A 52 -1.49 -5.03 0.74
CA LEU A 52 -1.83 -6.23 0.00
C LEU A 52 -0.73 -6.64 -0.99
N ALA A 53 -0.11 -5.67 -1.65
CA ALA A 53 1.03 -5.92 -2.53
C ALA A 53 2.24 -6.48 -1.76
N ALA A 54 2.53 -5.93 -0.58
CA ALA A 54 3.59 -6.44 0.31
C ALA A 54 3.32 -7.88 0.76
N ASP A 55 2.09 -8.22 1.14
CA ASP A 55 1.74 -9.58 1.55
C ASP A 55 1.88 -10.58 0.40
N ARG A 56 1.35 -10.26 -0.80
CA ARG A 56 1.54 -11.08 -2.01
C ARG A 56 3.01 -11.28 -2.33
N ALA A 57 3.80 -10.22 -2.30
CA ALA A 57 5.25 -10.29 -2.54
C ALA A 57 5.94 -11.20 -1.50
N GLY A 58 5.59 -11.06 -0.22
CA GLY A 58 6.09 -11.93 0.85
C GLY A 58 5.76 -13.41 0.60
N THR A 59 4.54 -13.73 0.18
CA THR A 59 4.14 -15.09 -0.19
C THR A 59 4.95 -15.62 -1.37
N VAL A 60 5.02 -14.87 -2.48
CA VAL A 60 5.74 -15.30 -3.68
C VAL A 60 7.23 -15.52 -3.38
N LEU A 61 7.83 -14.64 -2.58
CA LEU A 61 9.22 -14.78 -2.18
C LEU A 61 9.47 -16.08 -1.41
N VAL A 62 8.69 -16.32 -0.35
CA VAL A 62 8.92 -17.47 0.54
C VAL A 62 8.53 -18.79 -0.13
N GLU A 63 7.37 -18.84 -0.78
CA GLU A 63 6.78 -20.10 -1.26
C GLU A 63 7.26 -20.49 -2.65
N ARG A 64 7.74 -19.55 -3.47
CA ARG A 64 8.12 -19.82 -4.86
C ARG A 64 9.57 -19.50 -5.17
N MET A 65 10.03 -18.29 -4.85
CA MET A 65 11.37 -17.86 -5.30
C MET A 65 12.50 -18.37 -4.41
N LEU A 66 12.28 -18.37 -3.10
CA LEU A 66 13.28 -18.72 -2.09
C LEU A 66 13.08 -20.11 -1.51
N HIS A 67 12.00 -20.81 -1.86
CA HIS A 67 11.69 -22.15 -1.36
C HIS A 67 12.89 -23.09 -1.46
N ALA A 68 13.21 -23.79 -0.37
CA ALA A 68 14.23 -24.83 -0.38
C ALA A 68 13.71 -26.15 -0.98
N ASP A 69 14.22 -26.58 -2.13
CA ASP A 69 13.63 -27.66 -2.95
C ASP A 69 13.52 -29.02 -2.24
N LYS A 70 14.31 -29.23 -1.17
CA LYS A 70 14.33 -30.46 -0.37
C LYS A 70 13.50 -30.38 0.91
N SER A 71 12.87 -29.24 1.19
CA SER A 71 12.01 -29.06 2.36
C SER A 71 10.56 -29.32 1.98
N SER A 72 9.90 -30.24 2.67
CA SER A 72 8.43 -30.37 2.64
C SER A 72 7.74 -29.40 3.60
N GLU A 73 8.51 -28.56 4.30
CA GLU A 73 8.02 -27.64 5.32
C GLU A 73 7.80 -26.24 4.75
N LEU A 74 6.69 -25.63 5.16
CA LEU A 74 6.37 -24.23 4.86
C LEU A 74 7.35 -23.29 5.57
N ASN A 75 7.58 -22.11 4.98
CA ASN A 75 8.47 -21.07 5.50
C ASN A 75 9.95 -21.48 5.61
N VAL A 76 10.39 -22.50 4.87
CA VAL A 76 11.81 -22.87 4.77
C VAL A 76 12.39 -22.35 3.46
N ILE A 77 13.40 -21.50 3.56
CA ILE A 77 14.05 -20.85 2.42
C ILE A 77 15.51 -21.28 2.26
N ASP A 78 15.96 -21.34 1.01
CA ASP A 78 17.34 -21.68 0.66
C ASP A 78 18.27 -20.47 0.75
N GLN A 79 19.39 -20.62 1.45
CA GLN A 79 20.38 -19.56 1.64
C GLN A 79 21.02 -19.09 0.33
N GLY A 80 21.28 -20.00 -0.62
CA GLY A 80 21.87 -19.67 -1.91
C GLY A 80 20.91 -18.85 -2.78
N LYS A 81 19.63 -19.26 -2.82
CA LYS A 81 18.57 -18.48 -3.49
C LYS A 81 18.39 -17.11 -2.86
N LEU A 82 18.48 -17.01 -1.53
CA LEU A 82 18.40 -15.74 -0.81
C LEU A 82 19.53 -14.78 -1.22
N TYR A 83 20.78 -15.25 -1.23
CA TYR A 83 21.92 -14.42 -1.65
C TYR A 83 21.85 -14.02 -3.12
N TYR A 84 21.47 -14.95 -4.01
CA TYR A 84 21.27 -14.62 -5.41
C TYR A 84 20.18 -13.57 -5.62
N LEU A 85 19.05 -13.71 -4.92
CA LEU A 85 17.98 -12.72 -4.97
C LEU A 85 18.48 -11.35 -4.47
N ASN A 86 19.14 -11.33 -3.31
CA ASN A 86 19.61 -10.10 -2.66
C ASN A 86 20.64 -9.34 -3.50
N ASP A 87 21.67 -10.04 -3.98
CA ASP A 87 22.87 -9.42 -4.56
C ASP A 87 22.75 -9.20 -6.08
N THR A 88 21.90 -9.99 -6.74
CA THR A 88 21.74 -9.97 -8.20
C THR A 88 20.38 -9.43 -8.65
N ARG A 89 19.29 -10.01 -8.13
CA ARG A 89 17.93 -9.71 -8.64
C ARG A 89 17.37 -8.42 -8.06
N LEU A 90 17.49 -8.21 -6.75
CA LEU A 90 17.01 -7.01 -6.04
C LEU A 90 18.11 -5.95 -5.85
N ASN A 91 19.18 -6.04 -6.62
CA ASN A 91 20.23 -5.03 -6.64
C ASN A 91 19.76 -3.78 -7.38
N TYR A 92 19.42 -2.73 -6.63
CA TYR A 92 18.87 -1.50 -7.17
C TYR A 92 19.85 -0.72 -8.07
N SER A 93 21.16 -0.99 -7.98
CA SER A 93 22.14 -0.39 -8.89
C SER A 93 21.99 -0.93 -10.32
N ASN A 94 21.42 -2.13 -10.49
CA ASN A 94 21.10 -2.71 -11.79
C ASN A 94 19.58 -2.70 -12.00
N MET A 95 19.08 -1.61 -12.57
CA MET A 95 17.66 -1.38 -12.77
C MET A 95 16.98 -2.45 -13.65
N ALA A 96 17.70 -3.06 -14.60
CA ALA A 96 17.15 -4.10 -15.47
C ALA A 96 16.81 -5.38 -14.67
N ASN A 97 17.74 -5.84 -13.83
CA ASN A 97 17.51 -6.99 -12.96
C ASN A 97 16.42 -6.72 -11.93
N TYR A 98 16.45 -5.53 -11.32
CA TYR A 98 15.48 -5.10 -10.33
C TYR A 98 14.06 -5.05 -10.90
N ASN A 99 13.87 -4.40 -12.06
CA ASN A 99 12.56 -4.34 -12.70
C ASN A 99 12.07 -5.73 -13.16
N ALA A 100 12.96 -6.59 -13.65
CA ALA A 100 12.62 -7.97 -13.99
C ALA A 100 12.20 -8.78 -12.75
N ALA A 101 12.83 -8.56 -11.60
CA ALA A 101 12.42 -9.17 -10.34
C ALA A 101 11.05 -8.67 -9.87
N LEU A 102 10.78 -7.36 -9.96
CA LEU A 102 9.46 -6.80 -9.62
C LEU A 102 8.34 -7.38 -10.51
N LEU A 103 8.60 -7.58 -11.81
CA LEU A 103 7.68 -8.23 -12.73
C LEU A 103 7.41 -9.69 -12.32
N GLU A 104 8.45 -10.46 -11.97
CA GLU A 104 8.32 -11.86 -11.55
C GLU A 104 7.56 -12.02 -10.23
N ILE A 105 7.75 -11.08 -9.30
CA ILE A 105 7.06 -11.03 -8.01
C ILE A 105 5.60 -10.56 -8.16
N GLY A 106 5.27 -9.90 -9.28
CA GLY A 106 3.93 -9.36 -9.56
C GLY A 106 3.69 -7.96 -8.99
N LEU A 107 4.76 -7.21 -8.74
CA LEU A 107 4.73 -5.83 -8.25
C LEU A 107 4.82 -4.79 -9.38
N SER A 108 5.02 -5.22 -10.62
CA SER A 108 5.04 -4.35 -11.79
C SER A 108 4.11 -4.89 -12.87
N SER A 109 3.31 -4.02 -13.45
CA SER A 109 2.38 -4.28 -14.55
C SER A 109 2.21 -3.00 -15.37
N SER A 110 1.43 -3.06 -16.46
CA SER A 110 1.09 -1.86 -17.25
C SER A 110 0.24 -0.84 -16.48
N GLU A 111 -0.44 -1.26 -15.41
CA GLU A 111 -1.40 -0.43 -14.66
C GLU A 111 -0.88 -0.04 -13.26
N SER A 112 0.07 -0.79 -12.70
CA SER A 112 0.61 -0.55 -11.36
C SER A 112 2.09 -0.91 -11.31
N ALA A 113 2.93 0.00 -10.81
CA ALA A 113 4.35 -0.25 -10.59
C ALA A 113 4.71 0.14 -9.15
N PHE A 114 5.09 -0.85 -8.36
CA PHE A 114 5.57 -0.67 -6.99
C PHE A 114 7.07 -0.88 -6.91
N ASN A 115 7.69 -0.22 -5.94
CA ASN A 115 9.03 -0.54 -5.49
C ASN A 115 8.97 -1.48 -4.29
N MET A 116 10.06 -2.21 -4.06
CA MET A 116 10.16 -3.05 -2.88
C MET A 116 11.53 -2.98 -2.23
N ASN A 117 11.54 -3.05 -0.91
CA ASN A 117 12.72 -3.28 -0.10
C ASN A 117 12.52 -4.57 0.69
N MET A 118 13.58 -5.37 0.77
CA MET A 118 13.61 -6.62 1.53
C MET A 118 14.72 -6.56 2.55
N THR A 119 14.43 -7.00 3.78
CA THR A 119 15.45 -7.20 4.81
C THR A 119 15.26 -8.55 5.49
N VAL A 120 16.35 -9.25 5.75
CA VAL A 120 16.36 -10.47 6.56
C VAL A 120 17.20 -10.19 7.79
N ALA A 121 16.67 -10.44 8.96
CA ALA A 121 17.38 -10.26 10.24
C ALA A 121 17.23 -11.51 11.11
N ASN A 122 18.22 -11.77 11.96
CA ASN A 122 18.13 -12.86 12.93
C ASN A 122 17.00 -12.56 13.93
N LEU A 123 16.31 -13.58 14.42
CA LEU A 123 15.33 -13.43 15.52
C LEU A 123 15.94 -12.85 16.79
N THR A 124 17.21 -13.16 17.06
CA THR A 124 17.94 -12.74 18.26
C THR A 124 18.48 -11.31 18.18
N ASP A 125 18.79 -10.82 16.96
CA ASP A 125 19.18 -9.43 16.71
C ASP A 125 18.43 -8.86 15.50
N PRO A 126 17.15 -8.47 15.68
CA PRO A 126 16.34 -7.94 14.58
C PRO A 126 16.80 -6.58 14.06
N ASN A 127 17.63 -5.87 14.82
CA ASN A 127 18.07 -4.50 14.52
C ASN A 127 19.29 -4.48 13.59
N ARG A 128 19.99 -5.61 13.44
CA ARG A 128 21.11 -5.78 12.52
C ARG A 128 20.73 -6.76 11.42
N PRO A 129 20.21 -6.27 10.27
CA PRO A 129 19.84 -7.15 9.18
C PRO A 129 21.07 -7.88 8.65
N MET A 130 20.91 -9.18 8.43
CA MET A 130 21.89 -10.05 7.79
C MET A 130 21.96 -9.77 6.29
N ASN A 131 20.80 -9.47 5.70
CA ASN A 131 20.67 -9.10 4.29
C ASN A 131 19.70 -7.93 4.14
N GLN A 132 20.02 -7.03 3.23
CA GLN A 132 19.16 -5.92 2.82
C GLN A 132 19.31 -5.72 1.32
N SER A 133 18.18 -5.60 0.63
CA SER A 133 18.10 -5.40 -0.81
C SER A 133 16.94 -4.49 -1.21
N GLY A 134 16.99 -4.00 -2.45
CA GLY A 134 16.09 -2.98 -2.97
C GLY A 134 16.50 -1.55 -2.59
N PRO A 135 15.79 -0.54 -3.13
CA PRO A 135 16.01 0.87 -2.83
C PRO A 135 15.82 1.22 -1.36
N ALA A 136 16.35 2.38 -0.98
CA ALA A 136 16.11 2.98 0.33
C ALA A 136 14.63 3.36 0.48
N LEU A 137 14.14 3.28 1.72
CA LEU A 137 12.75 3.61 2.01
C LEU A 137 12.46 5.09 1.73
N PRO A 138 11.36 5.40 1.05
CA PRO A 138 10.91 6.77 0.82
C PRO A 138 10.46 7.42 2.13
N LYS A 139 10.56 8.76 2.22
CA LYS A 139 10.28 9.51 3.45
C LYS A 139 8.82 9.97 3.60
N ALA A 140 8.05 10.00 2.51
CA ALA A 140 6.76 10.70 2.45
C ALA A 140 5.70 9.98 1.61
N THR A 141 5.69 8.65 1.61
CA THR A 141 4.66 7.82 0.96
C THR A 141 4.24 6.70 1.89
N ASP A 142 3.06 6.14 1.65
CA ASP A 142 2.59 4.97 2.35
C ASP A 142 3.47 3.77 2.01
N ILE A 143 3.84 3.00 3.04
CA ILE A 143 4.67 1.79 2.90
C ILE A 143 3.85 0.63 3.45
N GLY A 144 3.50 -0.31 2.59
CA GLY A 144 2.98 -1.59 2.99
C GLY A 144 4.11 -2.46 3.51
N GLN A 145 3.91 -3.12 4.66
CA GLN A 145 4.94 -3.99 5.23
C GLN A 145 4.34 -5.33 5.69
N ILE A 146 5.04 -6.42 5.35
CA ILE A 146 4.82 -7.73 5.95
C ILE A 146 6.11 -8.23 6.59
N LYS A 147 5.96 -8.95 7.71
CA LYS A 147 7.05 -9.67 8.38
C LYS A 147 6.67 -11.13 8.52
N ARG A 148 7.58 -12.03 8.18
CA ARG A 148 7.39 -13.48 8.31
C ARG A 148 8.60 -14.10 8.98
N ILE A 149 8.35 -15.10 9.82
CA ILE A 149 9.41 -15.94 10.37
C ILE A 149 9.71 -17.03 9.34
N VAL A 150 10.98 -17.18 9.00
CA VAL A 150 11.46 -18.17 8.04
C VAL A 150 12.64 -18.93 8.61
N LEU A 151 12.79 -20.19 8.20
CA LEU A 151 14.00 -20.98 8.47
C LEU A 151 14.89 -20.93 7.23
N ILE A 152 16.06 -20.31 7.35
CA ILE A 152 17.07 -20.29 6.29
C ILE A 152 17.89 -21.56 6.42
N ILE A 153 17.96 -22.34 5.36
CA ILE A 153 18.79 -23.55 5.33
C ILE A 153 19.79 -23.54 4.19
N ASN A 154 20.86 -24.29 4.35
CA ASN A 154 21.80 -24.62 3.28
C ASN A 154 22.12 -26.10 3.35
N SER A 155 21.59 -26.87 2.41
CA SER A 155 21.77 -28.31 2.38
C SER A 155 23.22 -28.74 2.12
N SER A 156 24.06 -27.85 1.59
CA SER A 156 25.47 -28.15 1.28
C SER A 156 26.39 -27.92 2.47
N THR A 157 26.10 -26.94 3.33
CA THR A 157 26.93 -26.61 4.51
C THR A 157 26.34 -27.09 5.83
N GLY A 158 25.06 -27.47 5.86
CA GLY A 158 24.33 -27.80 7.08
C GLY A 158 23.89 -26.57 7.89
N TYR A 159 24.06 -25.36 7.34
CA TYR A 159 23.62 -24.13 7.98
C TYR A 159 22.10 -24.12 8.15
N ASN A 160 21.62 -23.77 9.34
CA ASN A 160 20.22 -23.51 9.63
C ASN A 160 20.08 -22.31 10.58
N GLU A 161 19.24 -21.34 10.22
CA GLU A 161 19.05 -20.15 11.05
C GLU A 161 17.61 -19.65 10.92
N ALA A 162 16.97 -19.38 12.05
CA ALA A 162 15.63 -18.83 12.05
C ALA A 162 15.72 -17.29 12.00
N ALA A 163 15.00 -16.70 11.05
CA ALA A 163 15.12 -15.29 10.71
C ALA A 163 13.76 -14.64 10.49
N ILE A 164 13.72 -13.31 10.58
CA ILE A 164 12.58 -12.49 10.21
C ILE A 164 12.84 -11.92 8.82
N LEU A 165 12.05 -12.35 7.85
CA LEU A 165 11.96 -11.74 6.53
C LEU A 165 10.96 -10.59 6.60
N SER A 166 11.41 -9.37 6.33
CA SER A 166 10.56 -8.19 6.18
C SER A 166 10.55 -7.73 4.73
N VAL A 167 9.35 -7.61 4.17
CA VAL A 167 9.13 -7.07 2.82
C VAL A 167 8.34 -5.77 2.95
N ARG A 168 8.83 -4.73 2.30
CA ARG A 168 8.25 -3.38 2.30
C ARG A 168 8.00 -2.97 0.86
N VAL A 169 6.80 -2.46 0.58
CA VAL A 169 6.35 -2.10 -0.78
C VAL A 169 5.73 -0.70 -0.75
N TRP A 170 5.96 0.09 -1.79
CA TRP A 170 5.40 1.43 -1.96
C TRP A 170 5.29 1.80 -3.45
#